data_AF-A0ABD7EY84-F1
#
_entry.id   AF-A0ABD7EY84-F1
#
_cell.length_a   1.000
_cell.length_b   1.000
_cell.length_c   1.000
_cell.angle_alpha   90.00
_cell.angle_beta   90.00
_cell.angle_gamma   90.00
#
_symmetry.space_group_name_H-M   'P 1'
#
loop_
_entity.id
_entity.type
_entity.pdbx_description
1 polymer ?
#
loop_
_entity_poly.entity_id
_entity_poly.type
_entity_poly.pdbx_seq_one_letter_code
_entity_poly.pdbx_strand_id
1 'polypeptide(L)' 'MAGKRTINGYIWHHNAQSAPNNMQLVPLEIHDAVRHTGQNALKKGR' A
#
# COMPACT_ATOMS: atom_id res chain seq x y z
N MET A 1 11.49 2.08 23.85
CA MET A 1 11.29 0.84 23.07
C MET A 1 10.94 1.24 21.65
N ALA A 2 11.72 0.82 20.66
CA ALA A 2 11.31 0.99 19.27
C ALA A 2 10.27 -0.10 18.95
N GLY A 3 9.13 0.28 18.35
CA GLY A 3 8.14 -0.68 17.90
C GLY A 3 8.74 -1.66 16.88
N LYS A 4 8.11 -2.83 16.71
CA LYS A 4 8.55 -3.78 15.69
C LYS A 4 8.50 -3.12 14.32
N ARG A 5 9.60 -3.22 13.57
CA ARG A 5 9.76 -2.63 12.23
C ARG A 5 8.74 -3.19 11.23
N THR A 6 8.25 -4.41 11.46
CA THR A 6 7.23 -5.09 10.69
C THR A 6 6.28 -5.85 11.61
N ILE A 7 5.01 -5.96 11.20
CA ILE A 7 4.01 -6.80 11.85
C ILE A 7 3.79 -8.00 10.93
N ASN A 8 3.94 -9.22 11.45
CA ASN A 8 3.83 -10.43 10.63
C ASN A 8 2.47 -10.49 9.94
N GLY A 9 2.48 -10.70 8.62
CA GLY A 9 1.26 -10.79 7.81
C GLY A 9 0.66 -9.44 7.40
N TYR A 10 1.27 -8.31 7.75
CA TYR A 10 0.78 -6.97 7.40
C TYR A 10 1.85 -6.12 6.74
N ILE A 11 1.40 -5.17 5.92
CA ILE A 11 2.24 -4.21 5.22
C ILE A 11 1.61 -2.81 5.26
N TRP A 12 2.46 -1.79 5.30
CA TRP A 12 2.03 -0.40 5.17
C TRP A 12 1.75 -0.08 3.69
N HIS A 13 0.51 0.32 3.40
CA HIS A 13 0.02 0.73 2.09
C HIS A 13 -0.19 2.25 2.05
N HIS A 14 0.25 2.89 0.96
CA HIS A 14 0.01 4.31 0.69
C HIS A 14 -1.39 4.49 0.10
N ASN A 15 -2.34 5.01 0.89
CA ASN A 15 -3.65 5.38 0.37
C ASN A 15 -3.64 6.83 -0.15
N ALA A 16 -3.37 6.98 -1.44
CA ALA A 16 -3.41 8.27 -2.12
C ALA A 16 -4.84 8.75 -2.45
N GLN A 17 -5.87 7.93 -2.19
CA GLN A 17 -7.27 8.25 -2.49
C GLN A 17 -8.01 8.88 -1.31
N SER A 18 -7.47 8.83 -0.09
CA SER A 18 -8.04 9.56 1.04
C SER A 18 -7.67 11.04 0.98
N ALA A 19 -8.55 11.91 1.49
CA ALA A 19 -8.23 13.31 1.76
C ALA A 19 -8.35 13.57 3.27
N PRO A 20 -7.22 13.77 3.99
CA PRO A 20 -5.85 13.79 3.49
C PRO A 20 -5.31 12.40 3.14
N ASN A 21 -4.24 12.36 2.34
CA ASN A 21 -3.50 11.13 2.05
C ASN A 21 -3.01 10.51 3.36
N ASN A 22 -3.07 9.18 3.47
CA ASN A 22 -2.62 8.49 4.67
C ASN A 22 -1.93 7.15 4.41
N MET A 23 -1.33 6.62 5.47
CA MET A 23 -0.76 5.28 5.54
C MET A 23 -1.76 4.35 6.21
N GLN A 24 -2.00 3.19 5.61
CA GLN A 24 -2.86 2.16 6.19
C GLN A 24 -2.12 0.86 6.32
N LEU A 25 -2.30 0.19 7.45
CA LEU A 25 -1.80 -1.15 7.65
C LEU A 25 -2.82 -2.13 7.09
N VAL A 26 -2.43 -2.92 6.10
CA VAL A 26 -3.31 -3.90 5.44
C VAL A 26 -2.69 -5.29 5.47
N PRO A 27 -3.50 -6.37 5.44
CA PRO A 27 -2.97 -7.73 5.31
C PRO A 27 -2.17 -7.89 4.00
N LEU A 28 -1.05 -8.63 4.08
CA LEU A 28 -0.17 -8.86 2.94
C LEU A 28 -0.92 -9.54 1.78
N GLU A 29 -1.82 -10.49 2.09
CA GLU A 29 -2.63 -11.18 1.08
C GLU A 29 -3.48 -10.20 0.26
N ILE A 30 -4.02 -9.14 0.88
CA ILE A 30 -4.87 -8.16 0.22
C ILE A 30 -4.00 -7.21 -0.61
N HIS A 31 -2.87 -6.77 -0.05
CA HIS A 31 -1.89 -5.96 -0.77
C HIS A 31 -1.40 -6.65 -2.05
N ASP A 32 -1.13 -7.96 -1.99
CA ASP A 32 -0.57 -8.73 -3.10
C ASP A 32 -1.63 -9.26 -4.07
N ALA A 33 -2.87 -9.52 -3.59
CA ALA A 33 -4.02 -9.85 -4.43
C ALA A 33 -4.37 -8.69 -5.38
N VAL A 34 -4.21 -7.45 -4.90
CA VAL A 34 -4.22 -6.26 -5.74
C VAL A 34 -2.85 -6.14 -6.41
N ARG A 35 -2.56 -7.04 -7.35
CA ARG A 35 -1.49 -6.81 -8.34
C ARG A 35 -1.69 -5.39 -8.86
N HIS A 36 -0.66 -4.56 -8.80
CA HIS A 36 -0.63 -3.14 -9.16
C HIS A 36 -1.09 -2.90 -10.63
N THR A 37 -2.37 -3.14 -10.93
CA THR A 37 -3.06 -2.78 -12.18
C THR A 37 -3.37 -1.29 -12.19
N GLY A 38 -3.25 -0.62 -11.04
CA GLY A 38 -3.22 0.84 -10.91
C GLY A 38 -1.78 1.35 -10.75
N GLN A 39 -1.48 2.51 -11.32
CA GLN A 39 -0.22 3.29 -11.33
C GLN A 39 0.92 2.88 -12.28
N ASN A 40 1.12 1.61 -12.66
CA ASN A 40 2.06 1.27 -13.77
C ASN A 40 1.35 1.04 -15.12
N ALA A 41 0.05 0.74 -15.13
CA ALA A 41 -0.73 0.66 -16.37
C ALA A 41 -1.05 2.05 -16.97
N LEU A 42 -1.06 3.10 -16.13
CA LEU A 42 -1.40 4.47 -16.53
C LEU A 42 -0.17 5.36 -16.79
N LYS A 43 1.05 4.83 -16.63
CA LYS A 43 2.29 5.50 -17.04
C LYS A 43 2.60 5.26 -18.53
N LYS A 44 1.65 5.58 -19.42
CA LYS A 44 2.04 6.22 -20.69
C LYS A 44 2.06 7.71 -20.42
N GLY A 45 3.16 8.16 -19.82
CA GLY A 45 3.49 9.58 -19.78
C GLY A 45 3.60 10.07 -21.22
N ARG A 46 2.80 11.08 -21.56
CA ARG A 46 3.04 11.93 -22.72
C ARG A 46 4.17 12.90 -22.39
#